data_AF-A0A7J2KCF8-F1
#
_entry.id   AF-A0A7J2KCF8-F1
#
_cell.length_a   1.000
_cell.length_b   1.000
_cell.length_c   1.000
_cell.angle_alpha   90.00
_cell.angle_beta   90.00
_cell.angle_gamma   90.00
#
_symmetry.space_group_name_H-M   'P 1'
#
loop_
_entity.id
_entity.type
_entity.pdbx_description
1 polymer ?
#
loop_
_entity_poly.entity_id
_entity_poly.type
_entity_poly.pdbx_seq_one_letter_code
_entity_poly.pdbx_strand_id
1 'polypeptide(L)'
;MLQILVWCRPVSAHFTPPQPYLYKYGLLIIATTVTPAHAGSGRGYGVVDLPIQRDSMGYPIIWASSFKGALKTQLLRVMDKTKVEALLGSEPGGEITFPGTANILDLIPLAVPVPSAEEGVVFITTPYLLSRVKSYIDIVSNVLEKLDHYRENQELSKALKSFINILFERIMEATREYSDTVVFSINSDRDVTIITYKFKAKGLNIDPSMCEALDNELSNMHPLYNAFKFTRHLLVIRDGIGRSIIESGIQRVYRIAVDRDTKTVKEGALWSEEYLPQATLLISVLTVSDLDALNKAIRNRKDIEKRIKNAYISIESIEKLCKDILSKVKDVHLFIGGKETIGRGIIHFKIASVG
;
A
#
# COMPACT_ATOMS: atom_id res chain seq x y z
N MET A 1 -16.30 50.24 -27.08
CA MET A 1 -16.70 50.20 -25.66
C MET A 1 -18.02 49.42 -25.59
N LEU A 2 -17.96 48.08 -25.52
CA LEU A 2 -19.14 47.20 -25.45
C LEU A 2 -19.39 46.84 -23.99
N GLN A 3 -20.53 47.27 -23.45
CA GLN A 3 -21.04 46.87 -22.14
C GLN A 3 -21.71 45.50 -22.26
N ILE A 4 -21.16 44.49 -21.58
CA ILE A 4 -21.80 43.19 -21.38
C ILE A 4 -22.67 43.30 -20.12
N LEU A 5 -23.99 43.30 -20.28
CA LEU A 5 -24.95 43.13 -19.19
C LEU A 5 -24.93 41.66 -18.72
N VAL A 6 -24.46 41.42 -17.51
CA VAL A 6 -24.57 40.13 -16.82
C VAL A 6 -25.92 40.08 -16.10
N TRP A 7 -26.80 39.17 -16.53
CA TRP A 7 -28.01 38.79 -15.81
C TRP A 7 -27.65 37.86 -14.63
N CYS A 8 -27.59 38.38 -13.41
CA CYS A 8 -27.59 37.57 -12.20
C CYS A 8 -29.04 37.27 -11.79
N ARG A 9 -29.50 36.01 -11.98
CA ARG A 9 -30.65 35.49 -11.22
C ARG A 9 -30.13 34.91 -9.89
N PRO A 10 -30.75 35.19 -8.75
CA PRO A 10 -30.41 34.52 -7.50
C PRO A 10 -30.89 33.08 -7.57
N VAL A 11 -29.96 32.13 -7.71
CA VAL A 11 -30.25 30.71 -7.47
C VAL A 11 -30.28 30.56 -5.95
N SER A 12 -31.48 30.44 -5.39
CA SER A 12 -31.67 29.94 -4.03
C SER A 12 -30.98 28.58 -3.94
N ALA A 13 -29.79 28.54 -3.33
CA ALA A 13 -29.08 27.32 -3.05
C ALA A 13 -29.90 26.52 -2.04
N HIS A 14 -30.75 25.62 -2.54
CA HIS A 14 -31.15 24.46 -1.78
C HIS A 14 -29.84 23.71 -1.49
N PHE A 15 -29.38 23.86 -0.25
CA PHE A 15 -28.29 23.08 0.30
C PHE A 15 -28.77 21.63 0.31
N THR A 16 -28.51 20.94 -0.79
CA THR A 16 -28.62 19.48 -0.82
C THR A 16 -27.53 18.99 0.12
N PRO A 17 -27.85 18.16 1.12
CA PRO A 17 -26.80 17.55 1.93
C PRO A 17 -25.82 16.86 0.98
N PRO A 18 -24.50 16.85 1.27
CA PRO A 18 -23.53 16.15 0.44
C PRO A 18 -24.08 14.74 0.19
N GLN A 19 -24.15 14.34 -1.08
CA GLN A 19 -24.62 12.99 -1.41
C GLN A 19 -23.88 11.99 -0.53
N PRO A 20 -24.54 10.97 0.03
CA PRO A 20 -23.86 9.97 0.84
C PRO A 20 -22.69 9.43 0.01
N TYR A 21 -21.49 9.44 0.60
CA TYR A 21 -20.29 8.96 -0.08
C TYR A 21 -20.56 7.59 -0.68
N LEU A 22 -20.13 7.37 -1.93
CA LEU A 22 -20.30 6.08 -2.61
C LEU A 22 -19.69 4.93 -1.80
N TYR A 23 -18.64 5.23 -1.03
CA TYR A 23 -17.99 4.34 -0.09
C TYR A 23 -18.38 4.71 1.34
N LYS A 24 -18.81 3.70 2.10
CA LYS A 24 -19.30 3.89 3.46
C LYS A 24 -18.18 3.65 4.47
N TYR A 25 -17.41 2.58 4.28
CA TYR A 25 -16.36 2.16 5.22
C TYR A 25 -14.97 2.28 4.60
N GLY A 26 -13.99 2.58 5.45
CA GLY A 26 -12.57 2.63 5.10
C GLY A 26 -11.69 1.93 6.13
N LEU A 27 -10.70 1.17 5.64
CA LEU A 27 -9.71 0.48 6.45
C LEU A 27 -8.32 0.69 5.85
N LEU A 28 -7.29 0.78 6.69
CA LEU A 28 -5.91 0.75 6.24
C LEU A 28 -5.44 -0.69 6.03
N ILE A 29 -4.74 -0.91 4.94
CA ILE A 29 -3.92 -2.10 4.72
C ILE A 29 -2.48 -1.68 5.01
N ILE A 30 -1.87 -2.33 5.99
CA ILE A 30 -0.47 -2.15 6.37
C ILE A 30 0.24 -3.45 6.03
N ALA A 31 1.20 -3.41 5.12
CA ALA A 31 1.83 -4.58 4.56
C ALA A 31 3.35 -4.48 4.63
N THR A 32 4.01 -5.63 4.77
CA THR A 32 5.47 -5.75 4.73
C THR A 32 5.87 -6.93 3.87
N THR A 33 6.86 -6.73 3.00
CA THR A 33 7.50 -7.84 2.27
C THR A 33 8.27 -8.72 3.25
N VAL A 34 7.97 -10.02 3.30
CA VAL A 34 8.71 -11.02 4.10
C VAL A 34 9.87 -11.60 3.28
N THR A 35 9.64 -11.84 1.99
CA THR A 35 10.69 -12.18 1.03
C THR A 35 10.78 -11.11 -0.05
N PRO A 36 11.88 -11.05 -0.83
CA PRO A 36 11.97 -10.13 -1.94
C PRO A 36 10.78 -10.32 -2.90
N ALA A 37 10.10 -9.23 -3.24
CA ALA A 37 8.82 -9.28 -3.95
C ALA A 37 8.94 -8.79 -5.39
N HIS A 38 8.41 -9.57 -6.33
CA HIS A 38 8.39 -9.23 -7.76
C HIS A 38 6.95 -8.97 -8.23
N ALA A 39 6.43 -7.77 -7.92
CA ALA A 39 5.25 -7.24 -8.57
C ALA A 39 5.65 -6.74 -9.97
N GLY A 40 5.67 -7.62 -10.96
CA GLY A 40 6.14 -7.31 -12.31
C GLY A 40 5.19 -6.39 -13.07
N SER A 41 5.74 -5.48 -13.88
CA SER A 41 4.98 -4.61 -14.79
C SER A 41 4.94 -5.14 -16.24
N GLY A 42 5.52 -6.31 -16.48
CA GLY A 42 5.71 -6.91 -17.81
C GLY A 42 7.19 -6.96 -18.19
N ARG A 43 7.48 -7.23 -19.47
CA ARG A 43 8.83 -7.07 -20.01
C ARG A 43 9.06 -5.59 -20.35
N GLY A 44 10.17 -5.05 -19.88
CA GLY A 44 10.59 -3.69 -20.19
C GLY A 44 11.64 -3.64 -21.30
N TYR A 45 11.64 -2.58 -22.10
CA TYR A 45 12.80 -2.18 -22.90
C TYR A 45 13.63 -1.23 -22.05
N GLY A 46 14.52 -1.77 -21.22
CA GLY A 46 15.28 -0.98 -20.25
C GLY A 46 16.53 -1.71 -19.74
N VAL A 47 17.08 -1.24 -18.63
CA VAL A 47 18.28 -1.82 -17.99
C VAL A 47 18.01 -3.22 -17.44
N VAL A 48 16.74 -3.55 -17.18
CA VAL A 48 16.31 -4.83 -16.64
C VAL A 48 15.20 -5.40 -17.53
N ASP A 49 15.26 -6.70 -17.83
CA ASP A 49 14.28 -7.39 -18.67
C ASP A 49 12.91 -7.48 -18.01
N LEU A 50 12.90 -7.80 -16.70
CA LEU A 50 11.70 -7.94 -15.88
C LEU A 50 11.74 -6.94 -14.71
N PRO A 51 11.32 -5.68 -14.94
CA PRO A 51 11.25 -4.67 -13.90
C PRO A 51 10.06 -4.88 -12.96
N ILE A 52 10.17 -4.32 -11.75
CA ILE A 52 9.01 -4.17 -10.85
C ILE A 52 8.12 -2.99 -11.26
N GLN A 53 6.89 -3.00 -10.78
CA GLN A 53 5.93 -1.92 -10.91
C GLN A 53 6.44 -0.63 -10.24
N ARG A 54 6.22 0.49 -10.92
CA ARG A 54 6.57 1.83 -10.44
C ARG A 54 5.40 2.78 -10.67
N ASP A 55 5.34 3.84 -9.87
CA ASP A 55 4.41 4.95 -10.09
C ASP A 55 4.90 5.91 -11.19
N SER A 56 4.13 6.96 -11.45
CA SER A 56 4.48 7.98 -12.46
C SER A 56 5.74 8.78 -12.14
N MET A 57 6.17 8.81 -10.87
CA MET A 57 7.41 9.46 -10.45
C MET A 57 8.58 8.48 -10.39
N GLY A 58 8.36 7.20 -10.69
CA GLY A 58 9.37 6.16 -10.74
C GLY A 58 9.69 5.51 -9.39
N TYR A 59 8.89 5.73 -8.34
CA TYR A 59 9.02 4.99 -7.08
C TYR A 59 8.42 3.60 -7.22
N PRO A 60 8.97 2.56 -6.56
CA PRO A 60 8.38 1.23 -6.57
C PRO A 60 6.97 1.26 -5.97
N ILE A 61 6.07 0.45 -6.52
CA ILE A 61 4.68 0.34 -6.05
C ILE A 61 4.19 -1.08 -6.28
N ILE A 62 3.15 -1.51 -5.55
CA ILE A 62 2.39 -2.70 -5.93
C ILE A 62 0.99 -2.23 -6.30
N TRP A 63 0.60 -2.44 -7.56
CA TRP A 63 -0.71 -2.06 -8.04
C TRP A 63 -1.81 -2.82 -7.31
N ALA A 64 -2.92 -2.13 -7.05
CA ALA A 64 -4.09 -2.68 -6.39
C ALA A 64 -4.60 -3.94 -7.09
N SER A 65 -4.51 -4.01 -8.42
CA SER A 65 -4.90 -5.18 -9.21
C SER A 65 -4.11 -6.43 -8.85
N SER A 66 -2.80 -6.29 -8.62
CA SER A 66 -1.92 -7.40 -8.24
C SER A 66 -2.25 -7.90 -6.84
N PHE A 67 -2.41 -6.98 -5.88
CA PHE A 67 -2.79 -7.32 -4.51
C PHE A 67 -4.20 -7.93 -4.44
N LYS A 68 -5.19 -7.31 -5.12
CA LYS A 68 -6.58 -7.75 -5.16
C LYS A 68 -6.71 -9.14 -5.78
N GLY A 69 -6.01 -9.43 -6.87
CA GLY A 69 -6.03 -10.75 -7.52
C GLY A 69 -5.47 -11.85 -6.61
N ALA A 70 -4.35 -11.58 -5.95
CA ALA A 70 -3.76 -12.49 -4.98
C ALA A 70 -4.69 -12.72 -3.79
N LEU A 71 -5.22 -11.65 -3.19
CA LEU A 71 -6.17 -11.73 -2.08
C LEU A 71 -7.43 -12.52 -2.46
N LYS A 72 -8.01 -12.24 -3.62
CA LYS A 72 -9.18 -12.95 -4.15
C LYS A 72 -8.90 -14.45 -4.26
N THR A 73 -7.76 -14.82 -4.83
CA THR A 73 -7.34 -16.22 -4.99
C THR A 73 -7.24 -16.92 -3.64
N GLN A 74 -6.67 -16.26 -2.62
CA GLN A 74 -6.55 -16.83 -1.28
C GLN A 74 -7.92 -16.98 -0.61
N LEU A 75 -8.78 -15.97 -0.72
CA LEU A 75 -10.12 -16.00 -0.14
C LEU A 75 -11.01 -17.09 -0.76
N LEU A 76 -10.92 -17.31 -2.08
CA LEU A 76 -11.66 -18.38 -2.77
C LEU A 76 -11.31 -19.79 -2.28
N ARG A 77 -10.16 -19.98 -1.61
CA ARG A 77 -9.76 -21.27 -1.02
C ARG A 77 -10.39 -21.54 0.33
N VAL A 78 -10.77 -20.49 1.06
CA VAL A 78 -11.18 -20.58 2.47
C VAL A 78 -12.58 -20.04 2.73
N MET A 79 -13.25 -19.50 1.71
CA MET A 79 -14.58 -18.90 1.79
C MET A 79 -15.46 -19.28 0.59
N ASP A 80 -16.76 -19.13 0.77
CA ASP A 80 -17.73 -19.32 -0.30
C ASP A 80 -17.48 -18.33 -1.45
N LYS A 81 -17.45 -18.86 -2.67
CA LYS A 81 -17.17 -18.10 -3.90
C LYS A 81 -18.06 -16.87 -4.02
N THR A 82 -19.33 -17.00 -3.67
CA THR A 82 -20.30 -15.91 -3.75
C THR A 82 -19.91 -14.73 -2.87
N LYS A 83 -19.52 -14.99 -1.62
CA LYS A 83 -19.12 -13.95 -0.67
C LYS A 83 -17.88 -13.21 -1.17
N VAL A 84 -16.94 -13.94 -1.77
CA VAL A 84 -15.72 -13.36 -2.35
C VAL A 84 -16.02 -12.54 -3.60
N GLU A 85 -16.87 -13.03 -4.50
CA GLU A 85 -17.27 -12.30 -5.70
C GLU A 85 -18.12 -11.06 -5.36
N ALA A 86 -18.95 -11.10 -4.32
CA ALA A 86 -19.68 -9.93 -3.85
C ALA A 86 -18.73 -8.81 -3.38
N LEU A 87 -17.66 -9.17 -2.66
CA LEU A 87 -16.68 -8.20 -2.17
C LEU A 87 -15.74 -7.73 -3.29
N LEU A 88 -15.13 -8.65 -4.04
CA LEU A 88 -14.01 -8.36 -4.94
C LEU A 88 -14.40 -8.34 -6.42
N GLY A 89 -15.64 -8.70 -6.76
CA GLY A 89 -16.18 -8.77 -8.12
C GLY A 89 -16.10 -10.18 -8.70
N SER A 90 -16.88 -10.46 -9.74
CA SER A 90 -16.83 -11.75 -10.43
C SER A 90 -15.60 -11.89 -11.34
N GLU A 91 -15.37 -13.09 -11.88
CA GLU A 91 -14.27 -13.33 -12.82
C GLU A 91 -14.51 -12.67 -14.19
N PRO A 92 -13.49 -12.04 -14.80
CA PRO A 92 -13.58 -11.55 -16.18
C PRO A 92 -13.87 -12.70 -17.15
N GLY A 93 -14.74 -12.46 -18.13
CA GLY A 93 -15.06 -13.46 -19.17
C GLY A 93 -15.96 -14.61 -18.70
N GLY A 94 -16.44 -14.59 -17.45
CA GLY A 94 -17.53 -15.46 -17.01
C GLY A 94 -18.86 -15.07 -17.65
N GLU A 95 -19.83 -15.99 -17.58
CA GLU A 95 -21.19 -15.76 -18.12
C GLU A 95 -21.86 -14.49 -17.57
N ILE A 96 -21.50 -14.06 -16.35
CA ILE A 96 -21.97 -12.80 -15.75
C ILE A 96 -20.80 -12.05 -15.12
N THR A 97 -20.55 -10.83 -15.59
CA THR A 97 -19.53 -9.94 -15.03
C THR A 97 -20.16 -8.80 -14.23
N PHE A 98 -19.78 -8.65 -12.97
CA PHE A 98 -20.23 -7.57 -12.09
C PHE A 98 -19.09 -7.05 -11.19
N PRO A 99 -19.09 -5.75 -10.85
CA PRO A 99 -18.08 -5.18 -9.95
C PRO A 99 -18.31 -5.63 -8.51
N GLY A 100 -17.22 -5.74 -7.74
CA GLY A 100 -17.29 -5.96 -6.29
C GLY A 100 -17.62 -4.68 -5.53
N THR A 101 -18.02 -4.82 -4.26
CA THR A 101 -18.27 -3.68 -3.36
C THR A 101 -17.01 -3.04 -2.79
N ALA A 102 -15.90 -3.77 -2.79
CA ALA A 102 -14.65 -3.30 -2.23
C ALA A 102 -13.69 -2.77 -3.30
N ASN A 103 -13.09 -1.63 -2.98
CA ASN A 103 -11.98 -1.06 -3.71
C ASN A 103 -10.72 -1.08 -2.86
N ILE A 104 -9.63 -1.48 -3.49
CA ILE A 104 -8.30 -1.49 -2.92
C ILE A 104 -7.51 -0.44 -3.68
N LEU A 105 -6.83 0.44 -2.97
CA LEU A 105 -5.89 1.39 -3.59
C LEU A 105 -4.53 0.74 -3.77
N ASP A 106 -3.66 1.34 -4.59
CA ASP A 106 -2.30 0.83 -4.78
C ASP A 106 -1.54 0.77 -3.44
N LEU A 107 -0.62 -0.17 -3.29
CA LEU A 107 0.22 -0.26 -2.11
C LEU A 107 1.45 0.62 -2.32
N ILE A 108 1.48 1.73 -1.59
CA ILE A 108 2.53 2.73 -1.65
C ILE A 108 3.59 2.40 -0.60
N PRO A 109 4.89 2.37 -0.95
CA PRO A 109 5.93 2.19 0.05
C PRO A 109 5.95 3.42 0.97
N LEU A 110 5.73 3.17 2.27
CA LEU A 110 6.06 4.16 3.29
C LEU A 110 7.58 4.24 3.43
N ALA A 111 8.28 3.10 3.51
CA ALA A 111 9.73 3.09 3.57
C ALA A 111 10.32 1.83 2.96
N VAL A 112 11.45 2.00 2.26
CA VAL A 112 12.19 0.92 1.61
C VAL A 112 13.53 0.73 2.33
N PRO A 113 13.89 -0.49 2.75
CA PRO A 113 15.18 -0.75 3.39
C PRO A 113 16.33 -0.68 2.38
N VAL A 114 17.40 0.00 2.77
CA VAL A 114 18.62 0.18 1.98
C VAL A 114 19.83 -0.09 2.87
N PRO A 115 20.90 -0.74 2.35
CA PRO A 115 22.13 -0.94 3.10
C PRO A 115 22.80 0.36 3.54
N SER A 116 23.28 0.37 4.78
CA SER A 116 24.07 1.46 5.36
C SER A 116 25.36 0.91 5.97
N ALA A 117 26.47 1.63 5.84
CA ALA A 117 27.77 1.16 6.32
C ALA A 117 27.84 1.13 7.86
N GLU A 118 27.29 2.16 8.52
CA GLU A 118 27.34 2.31 9.97
C GLU A 118 26.20 1.57 10.68
N GLU A 119 25.02 1.51 10.05
CA GLU A 119 23.78 1.05 10.69
C GLU A 119 23.33 -0.34 10.19
N GLY A 120 24.02 -0.92 9.20
CA GLY A 120 23.63 -2.15 8.52
C GLY A 120 22.45 -1.96 7.57
N VAL A 121 21.29 -1.56 8.09
CA VAL A 121 20.08 -1.27 7.32
C VAL A 121 19.45 0.04 7.80
N VAL A 122 19.09 0.91 6.84
CA VAL A 122 18.26 2.09 7.08
C VAL A 122 16.98 2.00 6.27
N PHE A 123 15.87 2.48 6.82
CA PHE A 123 14.60 2.57 6.11
C PHE A 123 14.49 3.95 5.48
N ILE A 124 14.26 4.02 4.17
CA ILE A 124 14.28 5.27 3.44
C ILE A 124 12.88 5.62 2.97
N THR A 125 12.47 6.84 3.29
CA THR A 125 11.26 7.48 2.76
C THR A 125 11.61 8.85 2.19
N THR A 126 10.64 9.50 1.57
CA THR A 126 10.78 10.84 1.00
C THR A 126 9.54 11.69 1.30
N PRO A 127 9.63 13.03 1.27
CA PRO A 127 8.46 13.89 1.42
C PRO A 127 7.33 13.55 0.45
N TYR A 128 7.64 13.15 -0.79
CA TYR A 128 6.66 12.65 -1.75
C TYR A 128 5.92 11.41 -1.25
N LEU A 129 6.64 10.36 -0.82
CA LEU A 129 6.02 9.12 -0.31
C LEU A 129 5.19 9.38 0.96
N LEU A 130 5.72 10.18 1.89
CA LEU A 130 5.01 10.58 3.10
C LEU A 130 3.70 11.33 2.77
N SER A 131 3.73 12.25 1.80
CA SER A 131 2.54 12.98 1.36
C SER A 131 1.46 12.04 0.81
N ARG A 132 1.87 11.02 0.05
CA ARG A 132 0.93 10.03 -0.51
C ARG A 132 0.33 9.14 0.58
N VAL A 133 1.16 8.65 1.50
CA VAL A 133 0.68 7.85 2.65
C VAL A 133 -0.24 8.67 3.53
N LYS A 134 0.09 9.93 3.81
CA LYS A 134 -0.78 10.85 4.55
C LYS A 134 -2.14 11.01 3.86
N SER A 135 -2.16 11.16 2.54
CA SER A 135 -3.41 11.26 1.77
C SER A 135 -4.29 10.02 1.95
N TYR A 136 -3.71 8.82 2.03
CA TYR A 136 -4.46 7.59 2.31
C TYR A 136 -5.04 7.56 3.73
N ILE A 137 -4.26 7.98 4.72
CA ILE A 137 -4.71 8.10 6.11
C ILE A 137 -5.85 9.13 6.23
N ASP A 138 -5.76 10.25 5.52
CA ASP A 138 -6.76 11.33 5.52
C ASP A 138 -8.07 10.86 4.86
N ILE A 139 -8.01 10.10 3.76
CA ILE A 139 -9.20 9.48 3.13
C ILE A 139 -9.97 8.65 4.15
N VAL A 140 -9.29 7.77 4.87
CA VAL A 140 -9.95 6.90 5.86
C VAL A 140 -10.42 7.70 7.08
N SER A 141 -9.68 8.73 7.51
CA SER A 141 -9.99 9.49 8.72
C SER A 141 -11.14 10.49 8.56
N ASN A 142 -11.26 11.13 7.40
CA ASN A 142 -12.12 12.31 7.21
C ASN A 142 -13.38 12.05 6.38
N VAL A 143 -13.36 11.02 5.54
CA VAL A 143 -14.38 10.83 4.48
C VAL A 143 -15.29 9.63 4.78
N LEU A 144 -14.80 8.63 5.49
CA LEU A 144 -15.48 7.34 5.60
C LEU A 144 -15.99 7.12 7.02
N GLU A 145 -17.13 6.44 7.14
CA GLU A 145 -17.62 5.99 8.43
C GLU A 145 -16.61 5.00 8.99
N LYS A 146 -16.28 5.21 10.26
CA LYS A 146 -15.47 4.25 11.01
C LYS A 146 -16.31 3.01 11.22
N LEU A 147 -15.71 1.85 10.96
CA LEU A 147 -16.24 0.60 11.49
C LEU A 147 -15.98 0.62 13.00
N ASP A 148 -16.81 1.35 13.77
CA ASP A 148 -16.63 1.60 15.21
C ASP A 148 -16.54 0.30 16.05
N HIS A 149 -17.05 -0.79 15.50
CA HIS A 149 -17.06 -2.12 16.11
C HIS A 149 -15.90 -3.01 15.63
N TYR A 150 -15.06 -2.54 14.69
CA TYR A 150 -13.87 -3.24 14.22
C TYR A 150 -12.62 -2.69 14.92
N ARG A 151 -12.21 -3.35 16.01
CA ARG A 151 -11.08 -2.95 16.87
C ARG A 151 -9.76 -3.66 16.54
N GLU A 152 -9.72 -4.46 15.48
CA GLU A 152 -8.53 -5.24 15.15
C GLU A 152 -7.41 -4.34 14.61
N ASN A 153 -6.18 -4.58 15.08
CA ASN A 153 -4.97 -3.84 14.71
C ASN A 153 -5.09 -2.31 14.89
N GLN A 154 -6.02 -1.86 15.74
CA GLN A 154 -6.31 -0.44 15.94
C GLN A 154 -5.12 0.29 16.58
N GLU A 155 -4.32 -0.38 17.40
CA GLU A 155 -3.13 0.21 18.01
C GLU A 155 -2.05 0.49 16.96
N LEU A 156 -1.78 -0.45 16.05
CA LEU A 156 -0.87 -0.24 14.92
C LEU A 156 -1.33 0.93 14.02
N SER A 157 -2.61 0.97 13.62
CA SER A 157 -3.10 2.06 12.75
C SER A 157 -3.11 3.42 13.45
N LYS A 158 -3.45 3.48 14.74
CA LYS A 158 -3.38 4.71 15.55
C LYS A 158 -1.93 5.19 15.69
N ALA A 159 -1.02 4.29 16.07
CA ALA A 159 0.40 4.59 16.22
C ALA A 159 0.99 5.11 14.90
N LEU A 160 0.70 4.41 13.79
CA LEU A 160 1.14 4.82 12.46
C LEU A 160 0.55 6.18 12.06
N LYS A 161 -0.76 6.39 12.22
CA LYS A 161 -1.42 7.66 11.90
C LYS A 161 -0.81 8.82 12.68
N SER A 162 -0.65 8.66 14.00
CA SER A 162 -0.07 9.68 14.87
C SER A 162 1.36 10.02 14.42
N PHE A 163 2.18 9.00 14.21
CA PHE A 163 3.57 9.16 13.78
C PHE A 163 3.68 9.85 12.42
N ILE A 164 2.89 9.44 11.42
CA ILE A 164 2.95 10.03 10.08
C ILE A 164 2.50 11.49 10.07
N ASN A 165 1.46 11.85 10.83
CA ASN A 165 1.02 13.24 10.92
C ASN A 165 2.12 14.13 11.53
N ILE A 166 2.69 13.73 12.66
CA ILE A 166 3.77 14.49 13.31
C ILE A 166 5.03 14.53 12.44
N LEU A 167 5.44 13.39 11.85
CA LEU A 167 6.61 13.35 10.97
C LEU A 167 6.43 14.27 9.76
N PHE A 168 5.24 14.27 9.15
CA PHE A 168 4.94 15.15 8.02
C PHE A 168 5.04 16.62 8.40
N GLU A 169 4.44 17.03 9.52
CA GLU A 169 4.54 18.40 10.03
C GLU A 169 6.00 18.81 10.28
N ARG A 170 6.76 17.96 10.97
CA ARG A 170 8.19 18.20 11.26
C ARG A 170 9.05 18.32 10.00
N ILE A 171 8.79 17.49 8.99
CA ILE A 171 9.50 17.58 7.70
C ILE A 171 9.15 18.87 6.97
N MET A 172 7.89 19.29 6.99
CA MET A 172 7.47 20.54 6.35
C MET A 172 8.05 21.78 7.04
N GLU A 173 8.24 21.73 8.36
CA GLU A 173 8.97 22.76 9.13
C GLU A 173 10.46 22.74 8.79
N ALA A 174 11.10 21.58 8.92
CA ALA A 174 12.55 21.43 8.74
C ALA A 174 13.00 21.73 7.30
N THR A 175 12.17 21.44 6.29
CA THR A 175 12.48 21.76 4.88
C THR A 175 12.52 23.27 4.62
N ARG A 176 11.80 24.07 5.43
CA ARG A 176 11.83 25.54 5.36
C ARG A 176 13.02 26.12 6.13
N GLU A 177 13.34 25.55 7.29
CA GLU A 177 14.42 26.03 8.16
C GLU A 177 15.81 25.62 7.64
N TYR A 178 15.93 24.41 7.09
CA TYR A 178 17.20 23.82 6.65
C TYR A 178 17.17 23.51 5.15
N SER A 179 17.31 24.55 4.32
CA SER A 179 17.24 24.42 2.85
C SER A 179 18.29 23.47 2.27
N ASP A 180 19.45 23.40 2.91
CA ASP A 180 20.62 22.64 2.43
C ASP A 180 20.67 21.22 3.00
N THR A 181 19.82 20.91 3.99
CA THR A 181 19.75 19.56 4.57
C THR A 181 19.05 18.61 3.61
N VAL A 182 19.75 17.53 3.27
CA VAL A 182 19.28 16.52 2.33
C VAL A 182 18.62 15.34 3.04
N VAL A 183 19.10 14.99 4.24
CA VAL A 183 18.68 13.81 5.00
C VAL A 183 18.26 14.23 6.40
N PHE A 184 17.08 13.77 6.80
CA PHE A 184 16.58 13.90 8.17
C PHE A 184 16.48 12.52 8.82
N SER A 185 16.81 12.47 10.11
CA SER A 185 16.73 11.29 10.97
C SER A 185 15.76 11.56 12.12
N ILE A 186 15.34 10.53 12.85
CA ILE A 186 14.49 10.70 14.03
C ILE A 186 15.36 10.83 15.28
N ASN A 187 15.11 11.86 16.09
CA ASN A 187 15.66 12.08 17.43
C ASN A 187 17.19 12.09 17.59
N SER A 188 17.95 12.15 16.50
CA SER A 188 19.41 12.18 16.56
C SER A 188 20.02 12.84 15.33
N ASP A 189 20.96 13.77 15.54
CA ASP A 189 21.89 14.19 14.49
C ASP A 189 22.96 13.10 14.38
N ARG A 190 23.24 12.61 13.16
CA ARG A 190 24.26 11.57 12.95
C ARG A 190 24.81 11.54 11.53
N ASP A 191 26.02 11.06 11.38
CA ASP A 191 26.58 10.72 10.09
C ASP A 191 26.00 9.37 9.62
N VAL A 192 25.67 9.27 8.33
CA VAL A 192 25.18 8.03 7.72
C VAL A 192 25.72 7.88 6.31
N THR A 193 26.22 6.69 6.00
CA THR A 193 26.69 6.32 4.67
C THR A 193 25.69 5.39 4.02
N ILE A 194 25.02 5.86 2.98
CA ILE A 194 24.09 5.07 2.18
C ILE A 194 24.80 4.68 0.89
N ILE A 195 25.12 3.39 0.76
CA ILE A 195 25.98 2.85 -0.31
C ILE A 195 27.36 3.49 -0.28
N THR A 196 27.59 4.55 -1.05
CA THR A 196 28.86 5.27 -1.16
C THR A 196 28.70 6.75 -0.81
N TYR A 197 27.47 7.20 -0.55
CA TYR A 197 27.16 8.59 -0.26
C TYR A 197 27.13 8.82 1.23
N LYS A 198 27.98 9.74 1.70
CA LYS A 198 28.02 10.16 3.10
C LYS A 198 27.11 11.36 3.29
N PHE A 199 26.24 11.28 4.28
CA PHE A 199 25.32 12.35 4.66
C PHE A 199 25.47 12.68 6.13
N LYS A 200 25.25 13.95 6.47
CA LYS A 200 24.99 14.39 7.85
C LYS A 200 23.49 14.50 8.00
N ALA A 201 22.89 13.54 8.70
CA ALA A 201 21.46 13.52 8.95
C ALA A 201 21.13 14.47 10.10
N LYS A 202 20.12 15.33 9.89
CA LYS A 202 19.58 16.22 10.92
C LYS A 202 18.42 15.54 11.64
N GLY A 203 18.50 15.46 12.96
CA GLY A 203 17.48 14.89 13.83
C GLY A 203 16.23 15.76 13.90
N LEU A 204 15.08 15.14 13.67
CA LEU A 204 13.75 15.70 13.93
C LEU A 204 13.30 15.27 15.31
N ASN A 205 12.84 16.23 16.10
CA ASN A 205 12.31 15.95 17.43
C ASN A 205 10.89 15.39 17.34
N ILE A 206 10.76 14.10 17.62
CA ILE A 206 9.50 13.34 17.69
C ILE A 206 9.45 12.66 19.05
N ASP A 207 8.29 12.71 19.71
CA ASP A 207 8.09 12.09 21.02
C ASP A 207 8.61 10.63 21.04
N PRO A 208 9.59 10.30 21.90
CA PRO A 208 10.14 8.95 21.99
C PRO A 208 9.08 7.88 22.30
N SER A 209 8.04 8.22 23.09
CA SER A 209 6.97 7.27 23.44
C SER A 209 6.12 6.90 22.22
N MET A 210 5.90 7.85 21.31
CA MET A 210 5.23 7.61 20.03
C MET A 210 6.06 6.71 19.12
N CYS A 211 7.38 6.93 19.10
CA CYS A 211 8.31 6.10 18.34
C CYS A 211 8.32 4.66 18.86
N GLU A 212 8.38 4.47 20.17
CA GLU A 212 8.34 3.17 20.83
C GLU A 212 7.02 2.43 20.56
N ALA A 213 5.88 3.14 20.65
CA ALA A 213 4.57 2.55 20.35
C ALA A 213 4.49 1.99 18.92
N LEU A 214 4.98 2.75 17.92
CA LEU A 214 5.01 2.28 16.53
C LEU A 214 5.99 1.13 16.34
N ASP A 215 7.20 1.22 16.91
CA ASP A 215 8.22 0.17 16.78
C ASP A 215 7.78 -1.15 17.41
N ASN A 216 7.03 -1.12 18.52
CA ASN A 216 6.47 -2.31 19.15
C ASN A 216 5.45 -3.02 18.24
N GLU A 217 4.56 -2.25 17.61
CA GLU A 217 3.57 -2.80 16.67
C GLU A 217 4.21 -3.33 15.38
N LEU A 218 5.18 -2.60 14.81
CA LEU A 218 5.90 -3.04 13.62
C LEU A 218 6.80 -4.25 13.89
N SER A 219 7.38 -4.39 15.09
CA SER A 219 8.19 -5.57 15.46
C SER A 219 7.42 -6.88 15.35
N ASN A 220 6.09 -6.84 15.52
CA ASN A 220 5.20 -7.99 15.33
C ASN A 220 4.91 -8.30 13.85
N MET A 221 5.26 -7.40 12.92
CA MET A 221 5.05 -7.60 11.48
C MET A 221 6.25 -8.25 10.78
N HIS A 222 7.48 -7.85 11.14
CA HIS A 222 8.69 -8.39 10.55
C HIS A 222 9.86 -8.32 11.54
N PRO A 223 10.66 -9.40 11.72
CA PRO A 223 11.77 -9.42 12.66
C PRO A 223 12.83 -8.33 12.43
N LEU A 224 13.02 -7.89 11.18
CA LEU A 224 13.93 -6.78 10.86
C LEU A 224 13.54 -5.45 11.50
N TYR A 225 12.25 -5.18 11.75
CA TYR A 225 11.85 -3.97 12.48
C TYR A 225 12.25 -4.01 13.96
N ASN A 226 12.50 -5.19 14.51
CA ASN A 226 13.05 -5.33 15.86
C ASN A 226 14.58 -5.25 15.86
N ALA A 227 15.24 -5.92 14.91
CA ALA A 227 16.71 -5.89 14.77
C ALA A 227 17.21 -4.48 14.43
N PHE A 228 16.49 -3.78 13.55
CA PHE A 228 16.71 -2.41 13.16
C PHE A 228 15.43 -1.63 13.51
N LYS A 229 15.35 -1.13 14.75
CA LYS A 229 14.19 -0.36 15.24
C LYS A 229 13.75 0.67 14.19
N PHE A 230 12.53 0.52 13.66
CA PHE A 230 12.09 1.18 12.44
C PHE A 230 12.24 2.70 12.56
N THR A 231 11.72 3.30 13.63
CA THR A 231 11.78 4.76 13.79
C THR A 231 13.20 5.28 13.95
N ARG A 232 14.05 4.59 14.72
CA ARG A 232 15.48 4.91 14.85
C ARG A 232 16.21 4.83 13.51
N HIS A 233 15.87 3.87 12.65
CA HIS A 233 16.57 3.63 11.37
C HIS A 233 15.87 4.31 10.18
N LEU A 234 14.75 5.01 10.41
CA LEU A 234 14.05 5.76 9.38
C LEU A 234 14.82 7.04 9.04
N LEU A 235 15.05 7.22 7.74
CA LEU A 235 15.61 8.43 7.15
C LEU A 235 14.63 9.00 6.15
N VAL A 236 14.39 10.31 6.25
CA VAL A 236 13.64 11.06 5.24
C VAL A 236 14.62 11.79 4.35
N ILE A 237 14.65 11.43 3.07
CA ILE A 237 15.56 12.01 2.09
C ILE A 237 14.76 12.92 1.15
N ARG A 238 15.29 14.11 0.87
CA ARG A 238 14.69 15.04 -0.10
C ARG A 238 14.43 14.37 -1.45
N ASP A 239 13.29 14.69 -2.07
CA ASP A 239 12.81 14.04 -3.28
C ASP A 239 13.80 14.12 -4.46
N GLY A 240 14.62 15.17 -4.53
CA GLY A 240 15.60 15.37 -5.60
C GLY A 240 16.63 14.24 -5.74
N ILE A 241 16.97 13.54 -4.65
CA ILE A 241 17.84 12.36 -4.69
C ILE A 241 17.20 11.10 -4.09
N GLY A 242 16.12 11.25 -3.32
CA GLY A 242 15.49 10.17 -2.56
C GLY A 242 15.08 8.98 -3.42
N ARG A 243 14.53 9.23 -4.62
CA ARG A 243 14.20 8.17 -5.58
C ARG A 243 15.43 7.35 -5.97
N SER A 244 16.54 8.00 -6.30
CA SER A 244 17.78 7.32 -6.71
C SER A 244 18.37 6.49 -5.56
N ILE A 245 18.27 7.00 -4.34
CA ILE A 245 18.69 6.26 -3.14
C ILE A 245 17.77 5.05 -2.89
N ILE A 246 16.45 5.16 -3.04
CA ILE A 246 15.54 4.01 -2.93
C ILE A 246 15.81 2.97 -4.03
N GLU A 247 16.02 3.42 -5.27
CA GLU A 247 16.31 2.57 -6.44
C GLU A 247 17.58 1.73 -6.27
N SER A 248 18.47 2.18 -5.39
CA SER A 248 19.71 1.50 -5.04
C SER A 248 19.52 0.35 -4.03
N GLY A 249 18.41 0.35 -3.28
CA GLY A 249 17.99 -0.77 -2.43
C GLY A 249 17.22 -1.86 -3.18
N ILE A 250 16.77 -1.59 -4.41
CA ILE A 250 16.09 -2.57 -5.26
C ILE A 250 17.08 -3.66 -5.67
N GLN A 251 16.71 -4.92 -5.42
CA GLN A 251 17.55 -6.07 -5.73
C GLN A 251 17.45 -6.40 -7.22
N ARG A 252 18.59 -6.42 -7.91
CA ARG A 252 18.68 -6.83 -9.32
C ARG A 252 19.43 -8.15 -9.40
N VAL A 253 18.80 -9.16 -9.99
CA VAL A 253 19.33 -10.52 -10.08
C VAL A 253 19.37 -10.95 -11.52
N TYR A 254 20.53 -11.44 -11.97
CA TYR A 254 20.67 -12.11 -13.26
C TYR A 254 20.38 -13.59 -13.11
N ARG A 255 19.62 -14.14 -14.05
CA ARG A 255 19.25 -15.55 -14.11
C ARG A 255 19.63 -16.14 -15.45
N ILE A 256 19.99 -17.42 -15.40
CA ILE A 256 20.30 -18.23 -16.58
C ILE A 256 19.44 -19.49 -16.60
N ALA A 257 19.16 -20.00 -17.80
CA ALA A 257 18.76 -21.39 -17.97
C ALA A 257 19.96 -22.22 -18.45
N VAL A 258 20.19 -23.34 -17.79
CA VAL A 258 21.32 -24.25 -18.08
C VAL A 258 20.83 -25.45 -18.86
N ASP A 259 21.57 -25.81 -19.90
CA ASP A 259 21.42 -27.06 -20.63
C ASP A 259 21.92 -28.23 -19.77
N ARG A 260 21.11 -29.29 -19.65
CA ARG A 260 21.36 -30.36 -18.67
C ARG A 260 22.47 -31.31 -19.09
N ASP A 261 22.68 -31.47 -20.39
CA ASP A 261 23.64 -32.43 -20.93
C ASP A 261 25.04 -31.82 -21.02
N THR A 262 25.11 -30.56 -21.47
CA THR A 262 26.37 -29.83 -21.66
C THR A 262 26.80 -29.04 -20.42
N LYS A 263 25.89 -28.81 -19.47
CA LYS A 263 26.09 -27.94 -18.30
C LYS A 263 26.52 -26.51 -18.67
N THR A 264 26.13 -26.03 -19.86
CA THR A 264 26.36 -24.66 -20.31
C THR A 264 25.06 -23.84 -20.35
N VAL A 265 25.17 -22.52 -20.46
CA VAL A 265 23.99 -21.64 -20.60
C VAL A 265 23.32 -21.90 -21.94
N LYS A 266 21.99 -22.01 -21.96
CA LYS A 266 21.21 -22.12 -23.20
C LYS A 266 21.28 -20.81 -23.97
N GLU A 267 21.31 -20.89 -25.29
CA GLU A 267 21.31 -19.71 -26.16
C GLU A 267 20.09 -18.81 -25.86
N GLY A 268 20.34 -17.51 -25.70
CA GLY A 268 19.31 -16.51 -25.40
C GLY A 268 18.68 -16.60 -23.99
N ALA A 269 19.17 -17.50 -23.11
CA ALA A 269 18.57 -17.75 -21.81
C ALA A 269 19.32 -17.07 -20.65
N LEU A 270 19.70 -15.81 -20.83
CA LEU A 270 20.19 -14.91 -19.79
C LEU A 270 19.21 -13.73 -19.70
N TRP A 271 18.73 -13.43 -18.50
CA TRP A 271 17.86 -12.28 -18.26
C TRP A 271 18.04 -11.74 -16.85
N SER A 272 17.51 -10.55 -16.62
CA SER A 272 17.60 -9.80 -15.37
C SER A 272 16.21 -9.55 -14.78
N GLU A 273 16.14 -9.55 -13.45
CA GLU A 273 14.90 -9.38 -12.68
C GLU A 273 15.10 -8.41 -11.52
N GLU A 274 14.11 -7.57 -11.28
CA GLU A 274 14.06 -6.69 -10.11
C GLU A 274 13.18 -7.26 -8.99
N TYR A 275 13.56 -7.00 -7.75
CA TYR A 275 12.77 -7.33 -6.57
C TYR A 275 12.77 -6.18 -5.57
N LEU A 276 11.58 -5.88 -5.06
CA LEU A 276 11.43 -5.04 -3.87
C LEU A 276 12.05 -5.78 -2.67
N PRO A 277 12.94 -5.15 -1.89
CA PRO A 277 13.63 -5.82 -0.81
C PRO A 277 12.67 -6.21 0.33
N GLN A 278 13.01 -7.28 1.05
CA GLN A 278 12.29 -7.68 2.28
C GLN A 278 12.28 -6.55 3.31
N ALA A 279 11.29 -6.53 4.22
CA ALA A 279 10.98 -5.44 5.13
C ALA A 279 10.67 -4.07 4.50
N THR A 280 10.24 -4.03 3.23
CA THR A 280 9.60 -2.82 2.68
C THR A 280 8.21 -2.66 3.31
N LEU A 281 7.98 -1.53 3.98
CA LEU A 281 6.70 -1.18 4.59
C LEU A 281 5.81 -0.48 3.57
N LEU A 282 4.61 -1.01 3.34
CA LEU A 282 3.67 -0.63 2.30
C LEU A 282 2.31 -0.27 2.93
N ILE A 283 1.67 0.79 2.42
CA ILE A 283 0.37 1.26 2.89
C ILE A 283 -0.61 1.31 1.73
N SER A 284 -1.82 0.82 1.96
CA SER A 284 -2.97 0.92 1.05
C SER A 284 -4.25 1.18 1.85
N VAL A 285 -5.34 1.41 1.14
CA VAL A 285 -6.69 1.60 1.68
C VAL A 285 -7.61 0.55 1.05
N LEU A 286 -8.43 -0.06 1.91
CA LEU A 286 -9.60 -0.84 1.52
C LEU A 286 -10.85 0.01 1.80
N THR A 287 -11.60 0.37 0.78
CA THR A 287 -12.91 1.01 0.93
C THR A 287 -14.02 0.05 0.53
N VAL A 288 -15.19 0.17 1.16
CA VAL A 288 -16.35 -0.68 0.88
C VAL A 288 -17.58 0.18 0.65
N SER A 289 -18.24 0.00 -0.50
CA SER A 289 -19.49 0.66 -0.86
C SER A 289 -20.67 0.09 -0.09
N ASP A 290 -21.73 0.88 0.11
CA ASP A 290 -22.97 0.39 0.70
C ASP A 290 -23.63 -0.71 -0.17
N LEU A 291 -24.19 -1.74 0.49
CA LEU A 291 -24.89 -2.88 -0.13
C LEU A 291 -26.07 -2.40 -0.93
N ASP A 292 -26.72 -1.32 -0.49
CA ASP A 292 -27.87 -0.75 -1.18
C ASP A 292 -27.49 -0.13 -2.53
N ALA A 293 -26.28 0.42 -2.67
CA ALA A 293 -25.78 0.93 -3.93
C ALA A 293 -25.48 -0.23 -4.91
N LEU A 294 -24.85 -1.30 -4.42
CA LEU A 294 -24.62 -2.52 -5.21
C LEU A 294 -25.95 -3.19 -5.61
N ASN A 295 -26.87 -3.33 -4.66
CA ASN A 295 -28.21 -3.88 -4.87
C ASN A 295 -28.99 -3.09 -5.92
N LYS A 296 -28.95 -1.75 -5.88
CA LYS A 296 -29.57 -0.88 -6.89
C LYS A 296 -28.92 -1.04 -8.27
N ALA A 297 -27.59 -1.11 -8.34
CA ALA A 297 -26.87 -1.31 -9.60
C ALA A 297 -27.20 -2.68 -10.24
N ILE A 298 -27.35 -3.73 -9.43
CA ILE A 298 -27.72 -5.08 -9.86
C ILE A 298 -29.19 -5.18 -10.27
N ARG A 299 -30.12 -4.57 -9.51
CA ARG A 299 -31.57 -4.59 -9.79
C ARG A 299 -31.93 -3.98 -11.15
N ASN A 300 -31.14 -3.03 -11.64
CA ASN A 300 -31.33 -2.42 -12.96
C ASN A 300 -30.87 -3.32 -14.12
N ARG A 301 -30.35 -4.53 -13.85
CA ARG A 301 -29.86 -5.51 -14.82
C ARG A 301 -30.60 -6.85 -14.62
N LYS A 302 -31.73 -7.02 -15.32
CA LYS A 302 -32.66 -8.17 -15.16
C LYS A 302 -32.04 -9.55 -15.42
N ASP A 303 -30.93 -9.61 -16.15
CA ASP A 303 -30.12 -10.79 -16.45
C ASP A 303 -29.29 -11.28 -15.24
N ILE A 304 -28.91 -10.35 -14.35
CA ILE A 304 -28.02 -10.59 -13.21
C ILE A 304 -28.81 -11.05 -11.97
N GLU A 305 -30.06 -10.60 -11.84
CA GLU A 305 -30.91 -10.76 -10.66
C GLU A 305 -31.14 -12.24 -10.25
N LYS A 306 -31.24 -13.15 -11.22
CA LYS A 306 -31.63 -14.57 -10.96
C LYS A 306 -30.50 -15.42 -10.38
N ARG A 307 -29.24 -15.18 -10.75
CA ARG A 307 -28.06 -15.84 -10.14
C ARG A 307 -27.63 -15.13 -8.85
N ILE A 308 -27.75 -13.81 -8.80
CA ILE A 308 -27.41 -13.05 -7.59
C ILE A 308 -28.41 -13.30 -6.46
N LYS A 309 -29.71 -13.51 -6.72
CA LYS A 309 -30.69 -13.89 -5.68
C LYS A 309 -30.35 -15.20 -4.94
N ASN A 310 -29.77 -16.19 -5.63
CA ASN A 310 -29.33 -17.44 -4.99
C ASN A 310 -28.03 -17.27 -4.20
N ALA A 311 -27.18 -16.34 -4.66
CA ALA A 311 -25.95 -15.92 -4.01
C ALA A 311 -26.20 -15.05 -2.76
N TYR A 312 -27.28 -14.27 -2.77
CA TYR A 312 -27.69 -13.36 -1.69
C TYR A 312 -28.32 -14.04 -0.48
N ILE A 313 -28.39 -15.38 -0.46
CA ILE A 313 -28.87 -16.11 0.70
C ILE A 313 -27.80 -16.01 1.81
N SER A 314 -28.05 -15.11 2.78
CA SER A 314 -27.40 -14.94 4.10
C SER A 314 -26.24 -13.95 4.30
N ILE A 315 -26.08 -12.89 3.49
CA ILE A 315 -25.26 -11.73 3.94
C ILE A 315 -26.16 -10.79 4.76
N GLU A 316 -26.18 -10.97 6.08
CA GLU A 316 -26.98 -10.13 7.00
C GLU A 316 -26.57 -8.64 6.97
N SER A 317 -25.29 -8.32 6.71
CA SER A 317 -24.80 -6.95 6.49
C SER A 317 -23.39 -6.94 5.87
N ILE A 318 -22.97 -5.83 5.24
CA ILE A 318 -21.57 -5.61 4.82
C ILE A 318 -20.65 -5.68 6.02
N GLU A 319 -21.08 -5.15 7.15
CA GLU A 319 -20.28 -5.19 8.36
C GLU A 319 -19.98 -6.64 8.78
N LYS A 320 -20.97 -7.54 8.71
CA LYS A 320 -20.77 -8.96 8.96
C LYS A 320 -19.91 -9.61 7.88
N LEU A 321 -20.10 -9.28 6.61
CA LEU A 321 -19.27 -9.79 5.50
C LEU A 321 -17.81 -9.35 5.64
N CYS A 322 -17.58 -8.07 5.92
CA CYS A 322 -16.26 -7.51 6.20
C CYS A 322 -15.67 -8.17 7.44
N LYS A 323 -16.42 -8.32 8.54
CA LYS A 323 -15.94 -9.04 9.72
C LYS A 323 -15.58 -10.49 9.40
N ASP A 324 -16.41 -11.23 8.67
CA ASP A 324 -16.14 -12.60 8.26
C ASP A 324 -14.86 -12.68 7.42
N ILE A 325 -14.73 -11.84 6.40
CA ILE A 325 -13.58 -11.83 5.47
C ILE A 325 -12.32 -11.38 6.20
N LEU A 326 -12.36 -10.24 6.88
CA LEU A 326 -11.24 -9.73 7.66
C LEU A 326 -10.83 -10.73 8.74
N SER A 327 -11.77 -11.48 9.31
CA SER A 327 -11.47 -12.49 10.31
C SER A 327 -10.68 -13.69 9.79
N LYS A 328 -10.76 -13.95 8.49
CA LYS A 328 -9.97 -14.98 7.81
C LYS A 328 -8.64 -14.44 7.27
N VAL A 329 -8.44 -13.12 7.32
CA VAL A 329 -7.30 -12.42 6.73
C VAL A 329 -6.53 -11.57 7.77
N LYS A 330 -6.69 -11.88 9.06
CA LYS A 330 -6.19 -11.04 10.17
C LYS A 330 -4.67 -10.86 10.21
N ASP A 331 -3.95 -11.90 9.82
CA ASP A 331 -2.49 -11.99 9.79
C ASP A 331 -2.14 -13.05 8.75
N VAL A 332 -2.08 -12.62 7.49
CA VAL A 332 -1.94 -13.54 6.35
C VAL A 332 -0.70 -13.21 5.57
N HIS A 333 0.05 -14.27 5.31
CA HIS A 333 1.10 -14.28 4.31
C HIS A 333 0.45 -14.52 2.95
N LEU A 334 0.63 -13.58 2.05
CA LEU A 334 0.11 -13.62 0.70
C LEU A 334 1.28 -13.60 -0.29
N PHE A 335 1.22 -14.44 -1.32
CA PHE A 335 2.12 -14.35 -2.45
C PHE A 335 1.62 -13.30 -3.43
N ILE A 336 2.43 -12.29 -3.70
CA ILE A 336 2.12 -11.24 -4.66
C ILE A 336 3.14 -11.25 -5.79
N GLY A 337 2.60 -11.12 -7.00
CA GLY A 337 3.39 -11.06 -8.21
C GLY A 337 3.84 -12.43 -8.69
N GLY A 338 4.96 -12.47 -9.38
CA GLY A 338 5.49 -13.70 -9.97
C GLY A 338 6.52 -14.40 -9.08
N LYS A 339 7.01 -15.54 -9.58
CA LYS A 339 8.19 -16.23 -9.05
C LYS A 339 8.00 -16.87 -7.66
N GLU A 340 6.78 -17.29 -7.35
CA GLU A 340 6.43 -18.01 -6.10
C GLU A 340 7.29 -19.26 -5.87
N THR A 341 7.55 -20.05 -6.92
CA THR A 341 8.28 -21.33 -6.84
C THR A 341 9.76 -21.20 -6.47
N ILE A 342 10.29 -19.97 -6.44
CA ILE A 342 11.66 -19.66 -5.99
C ILE A 342 11.66 -18.81 -4.70
N GLY A 343 10.54 -18.81 -3.96
CA GLY A 343 10.42 -18.17 -2.65
C GLY A 343 10.31 -16.64 -2.69
N ARG A 344 9.78 -16.07 -3.78
CA ARG A 344 9.63 -14.61 -3.96
C ARG A 344 8.17 -14.19 -3.78
N GLY A 345 7.96 -12.96 -3.30
CA GLY A 345 6.65 -12.32 -3.26
C GLY A 345 5.84 -12.56 -1.98
N ILE A 346 6.39 -13.15 -0.92
CA ILE A 346 5.64 -13.31 0.34
C ILE A 346 5.53 -11.95 1.01
N ILE A 347 4.30 -11.52 1.27
CA ILE A 347 3.97 -10.30 2.00
C ILE A 347 3.09 -10.66 3.19
N HIS A 348 3.44 -10.16 4.36
CA HIS A 348 2.60 -10.17 5.55
C HIS A 348 1.85 -8.85 5.60
N PHE A 349 0.53 -8.87 5.74
CA PHE A 349 -0.24 -7.66 5.90
C PHE A 349 -1.30 -7.79 7.00
N LYS A 350 -1.67 -6.63 7.54
CA LYS A 350 -2.73 -6.41 8.51
C LYS A 350 -3.72 -5.41 7.95
N ILE A 351 -5.00 -5.62 8.25
CA ILE A 351 -6.06 -4.66 7.97
C ILE A 351 -6.49 -4.04 9.29
N ALA A 352 -6.64 -2.72 9.32
CA ALA A 352 -6.89 -1.97 10.54
C ALA A 352 -7.87 -0.83 10.32
N SER A 353 -8.77 -0.62 11.29
CA SER A 353 -9.61 0.58 11.36
C SER A 353 -8.77 1.77 11.80
N VAL A 354 -9.03 2.94 11.24
CA VAL A 354 -8.37 4.17 11.67
C VAL A 354 -9.18 4.77 12.81
N GLY A 355 -8.64 4.65 14.03
CA GLY A 355 -9.20 5.24 15.24
C GLY A 355 -9.49 6.73 15.14
#